data_AF-A0AAV4SZB5-F1
#
_entry.id   AF-A0AAV4SZB5-F1
#
_cell.length_a   1.000
_cell.length_b   1.000
_cell.length_c   1.000
_cell.angle_alpha   90.00
_cell.angle_beta   90.00
_cell.angle_gamma   90.00
#
_symmetry.space_group_name_H-M   'P 1'
#
loop_
_entity.id
_entity.type
_entity.pdbx_description
1 polymer ?
#
loop_
_entity_poly.entity_id
_entity_poly.type
_entity_poly.pdbx_seq_one_letter_code
_entity_poly.pdbx_strand_id
1 'polypeptide(L)'
;MSVRASLCDLPAEIISIIFSHLDYSDLKNCRLLNKRYYELSKEEQHWKKLCEKYWLQTFRPYGRKWEDHFIHWYRDMGAYINCYAHLKQTWDRIISYFKVNCPTIYKSIKDGVTEEDLNEAERKVGKLPPDFRCSYRIHDGQNLTSPGLMGSMSIPGHYRSECLLELNTISNGYREQEGLVGCIPLTLCLHSGTTQYLAVTDSDGYKPNTIFYPSEGDPANGSRFIDAFISGSSFEDWLSAHASHLENEEFPILQDQPYLFLHDSAAEETTNLITVSVATCFLPEISTICPPKFLPCLSYYHVNVKGCPKNRCLSA
;
A
#
# COMPACT_ATOMS: atom_id res chain seq x y z
N MET A 1 31.84 39.79 29.77
CA MET A 1 31.90 38.32 29.54
C MET A 1 30.57 37.88 28.99
N SER A 2 30.49 37.48 27.72
CA SER A 2 29.26 36.93 27.15
C SER A 2 29.06 35.52 27.69
N VAL A 3 28.08 35.33 28.58
CA VAL A 3 27.66 33.98 28.97
C VAL A 3 27.10 33.33 27.71
N ARG A 4 27.77 32.29 27.21
CA ARG A 4 27.20 31.45 26.15
C ARG A 4 26.05 30.69 26.79
N ALA A 5 24.81 31.10 26.49
CA ALA A 5 23.64 30.37 26.90
C ALA A 5 23.75 28.93 26.39
N SER A 6 23.74 27.97 27.32
CA SER A 6 23.72 26.54 27.03
C SER A 6 22.28 26.05 27.02
N LEU A 7 21.98 25.00 26.24
CA LEU A 7 20.70 24.30 26.29
C LEU A 7 20.38 23.82 27.73
N CYS A 8 21.43 23.51 28.50
CA CYS A 8 21.32 23.11 29.91
C CYS A 8 20.84 24.24 30.83
N ASP A 9 20.90 25.50 30.40
CA ASP A 9 20.47 26.66 31.19
C ASP A 9 18.99 26.99 30.98
N LEU A 10 18.32 26.33 30.03
CA LEU A 10 16.89 26.52 29.78
C LEU A 10 16.04 25.98 30.94
N PRO A 11 14.85 26.55 31.21
CA PRO A 11 13.88 26.00 32.15
C PRO A 11 13.41 24.59 31.75
N ALA A 12 12.97 23.80 32.72
CA ALA A 12 12.55 22.41 32.50
C ALA A 12 11.35 22.32 31.55
N GLU A 13 10.45 23.29 31.65
CA GLU A 13 9.24 23.41 30.85
C GLU A 13 9.59 23.58 29.36
N ILE A 14 10.60 24.40 29.06
CA ILE A 14 11.06 24.63 27.68
C ILE A 14 11.72 23.38 27.10
N ILE A 15 12.54 22.70 27.90
CA ILE A 15 13.19 21.45 27.49
C ILE A 15 12.13 20.36 27.25
N SER A 16 11.09 20.27 28.09
CA SER A 16 9.99 19.33 27.90
C SER A 16 9.21 19.63 26.60
N ILE A 17 8.98 20.90 26.26
CA ILE A 17 8.39 21.27 24.96
C ILE A 17 9.26 20.79 23.80
N ILE A 18 10.58 21.04 23.86
CA ILE A 18 11.56 20.58 22.85
C ILE A 18 11.49 19.05 22.72
N PHE A 19 11.53 18.32 23.83
CA PHE A 19 11.45 16.86 23.85
C PHE A 19 10.16 16.34 23.24
N SER A 20 9.07 17.10 23.35
CA SER A 20 7.79 16.73 22.76
C SER A 20 7.74 16.78 21.22
N HIS A 21 8.76 17.37 20.58
CA HIS A 21 8.96 17.37 19.13
C HIS A 21 10.01 16.35 18.66
N LEU A 22 10.74 15.71 19.56
CA LEU A 22 11.76 14.73 19.22
C LEU A 22 11.12 13.41 18.79
N ASP A 23 11.80 12.70 17.89
CA ASP A 23 11.49 11.31 17.63
C ASP A 23 12.04 10.39 18.74
N TYR A 24 11.74 9.09 18.63
CA TYR A 24 12.21 8.12 19.60
C TYR A 24 13.75 8.01 19.65
N SER A 25 14.42 8.11 18.51
CA SER A 25 15.88 8.00 18.41
C SER A 25 16.55 9.17 19.13
N ASP A 26 16.09 10.38 18.86
CA ASP A 26 16.60 11.61 19.45
C ASP A 26 16.29 11.69 20.94
N LEU A 27 15.06 11.35 21.36
CA LEU A 27 14.70 11.32 22.78
C LEU A 27 15.57 10.31 23.54
N LYS A 28 15.82 9.13 22.95
CA LYS A 28 16.75 8.14 23.50
C LYS A 28 18.18 8.68 23.61
N ASN A 29 18.66 9.44 22.63
CA ASN A 29 19.99 10.04 22.68
C ASN A 29 20.08 11.14 23.75
N CYS A 30 19.05 11.98 23.88
CA CYS A 30 19.00 13.03 24.92
C CYS A 30 19.10 12.47 26.34
N ARG A 31 18.57 11.26 26.58
CA ARG A 31 18.69 10.54 27.86
C ARG A 31 20.12 10.27 28.27
N LEU A 32 21.01 10.09 27.31
CA LEU A 32 22.40 9.71 27.53
C LEU A 32 23.30 10.92 27.82
N LEU A 33 22.80 12.14 27.62
CA LEU A 33 23.62 13.36 27.72
C LEU A 33 23.85 13.81 29.17
N ASN A 34 22.81 13.84 30.01
CA ASN A 34 22.93 14.21 31.42
C ASN A 34 21.73 13.75 32.26
N LYS A 35 21.88 13.77 33.59
CA LYS A 35 20.85 13.33 34.55
C LYS A 35 19.54 14.13 34.45
N ARG A 36 19.61 15.43 34.19
CA ARG A 36 18.43 16.29 34.06
C ARG A 36 17.59 15.87 32.86
N TYR A 37 18.21 15.65 31.71
CA TYR A 37 17.54 15.22 30.49
C TYR A 37 16.99 13.80 30.61
N TYR A 38 17.71 12.92 31.31
CA TYR A 38 17.21 11.60 31.64
C TYR A 38 15.89 11.65 32.44
N GLU A 39 15.78 12.50 33.46
CA GLU A 39 14.52 12.63 34.21
C GLU A 39 13.40 13.29 33.39
N LEU A 40 13.69 14.36 32.65
CA LEU A 40 12.69 15.04 31.80
C LEU A 40 12.17 14.13 30.67
N SER A 41 13.01 13.26 30.14
CA SER A 41 12.59 12.31 29.09
C SER A 41 11.61 11.24 29.56
N LYS A 42 11.47 11.03 30.88
CA LYS A 42 10.54 10.04 31.46
C LYS A 42 9.12 10.59 31.59
N GLU A 43 8.91 11.86 31.26
CA GLU A 43 7.59 12.45 31.32
C GLU A 43 6.61 11.68 30.43
N GLU A 44 5.49 11.27 31.04
CA GLU A 44 4.50 10.40 30.40
C GLU A 44 3.93 10.99 29.11
N GLN A 45 3.90 12.32 28.97
CA GLN A 45 3.38 13.00 27.79
C GLN A 45 4.24 12.76 26.55
N HIS A 46 5.57 12.68 26.68
CA HIS A 46 6.45 12.40 25.54
C HIS A 46 6.20 11.00 25.00
N TRP A 47 6.17 10.00 25.89
CA TRP A 47 5.91 8.61 25.51
C TRP A 47 4.51 8.39 24.98
N LYS A 48 3.50 9.10 25.52
CA LYS A 48 2.15 9.10 24.96
C LYS A 48 2.14 9.58 23.51
N LYS A 49 2.75 10.73 23.23
CA LYS A 49 2.86 11.28 21.86
C LYS A 49 3.60 10.31 20.93
N LEU A 50 4.66 9.66 21.39
CA LEU A 50 5.40 8.67 20.61
C LEU A 50 4.54 7.43 20.31
N CYS A 51 3.76 6.94 21.27
CA CYS A 51 2.81 5.85 21.04
C CYS A 51 1.70 6.23 20.05
N GLU A 52 1.16 7.44 20.14
CA GLU A 52 0.16 7.96 19.21
C GLU A 52 0.75 8.09 17.79
N LYS A 53 1.98 8.61 17.68
CA LYS A 53 2.67 8.82 16.41
C LYS A 53 3.05 7.50 15.72
N TYR A 54 3.70 6.59 16.45
CA TYR A 54 4.30 5.40 15.85
C TYR A 54 3.40 4.18 15.87
N TRP A 55 2.55 4.02 16.89
CA TRP A 55 1.75 2.81 17.09
C TRP A 55 0.24 3.06 17.00
N LEU A 56 -0.16 4.32 16.74
CA LEU A 56 -1.56 4.77 16.67
C LEU A 56 -2.36 4.47 17.95
N GLN A 57 -1.66 4.35 19.09
CA GLN A 57 -2.28 4.00 20.38
C GLN A 57 -2.68 5.25 21.14
N THR A 58 -4.00 5.43 21.35
CA THR A 58 -4.57 6.52 22.15
C THR A 58 -4.90 6.11 23.59
N PHE A 59 -4.92 4.81 23.87
CA PHE A 59 -5.18 4.23 25.17
C PHE A 59 -4.06 3.26 25.57
N ARG A 60 -3.88 3.07 26.89
CA ARG A 60 -2.94 2.10 27.44
C ARG A 60 -3.63 1.17 28.43
N PRO A 61 -3.14 -0.06 28.63
CA PRO A 61 -3.62 -0.95 29.68
C PRO A 61 -3.48 -0.33 31.08
N TYR A 62 -4.43 -0.62 31.96
CA TYR A 62 -4.40 -0.16 33.36
C TYR A 62 -3.13 -0.64 34.06
N GLY A 63 -2.50 0.26 34.84
CA GLY A 63 -1.29 -0.06 35.60
C GLY A 63 0.03 -0.06 34.82
N ARG A 64 0.03 0.21 33.50
CA ARG A 64 1.25 0.32 32.69
C ARG A 64 1.60 1.79 32.40
N LYS A 65 2.87 2.16 32.44
CA LYS A 65 3.35 3.49 32.00
C LYS A 65 3.40 3.59 30.48
N TRP A 66 3.37 4.81 29.93
CA TRP A 66 3.47 5.00 28.48
C TRP A 66 4.83 4.55 27.93
N GLU A 67 5.92 4.77 28.67
CA GLU A 67 7.25 4.27 28.31
C GLU A 67 7.27 2.74 28.17
N ASP A 68 6.78 2.03 29.18
CA ASP A 68 6.72 0.56 29.16
C ASP A 68 5.82 0.04 28.03
N HIS A 69 4.72 0.75 27.74
CA HIS A 69 3.83 0.40 26.63
C HIS A 69 4.51 0.62 25.27
N PHE A 70 5.23 1.74 25.10
CA PHE A 70 6.01 2.02 23.90
C PHE A 70 7.09 0.96 23.70
N ILE A 71 7.87 0.63 24.73
CA ILE A 71 8.94 -0.38 24.66
C ILE A 71 8.38 -1.76 24.34
N HIS A 72 7.21 -2.10 24.89
CA HIS A 72 6.54 -3.36 24.56
C HIS A 72 6.21 -3.46 23.07
N TRP A 73 5.59 -2.42 22.49
CA TRP A 73 5.32 -2.36 21.06
C TRP A 73 6.60 -2.31 20.22
N TYR A 74 7.60 -1.56 20.66
CA TYR A 74 8.89 -1.47 19.97
C TYR A 74 9.61 -2.82 19.92
N ARG A 75 9.46 -3.69 20.93
CA ARG A 75 10.04 -5.04 20.87
C ARG A 75 9.42 -5.91 19.79
N ASP A 76 8.16 -5.65 19.44
CA ASP A 76 7.42 -6.43 18.45
C ASP A 76 7.48 -5.79 17.05
N MET A 77 7.03 -4.54 16.92
CA MET A 77 6.94 -3.79 15.65
C MET A 77 8.09 -2.81 15.42
N GLY A 78 9.09 -2.74 16.31
CA GLY A 78 10.15 -1.72 16.24
C GLY A 78 11.00 -1.77 14.97
N ALA A 79 11.12 -2.93 14.33
CA ALA A 79 11.78 -3.07 13.03
C ALA A 79 11.09 -2.24 11.93
N TYR A 80 9.80 -1.96 12.07
CA TYR A 80 8.97 -1.23 11.11
C TYR A 80 8.54 0.15 11.60
N ILE A 81 9.21 0.70 12.62
CA ILE A 81 8.84 1.98 13.24
C ILE A 81 8.65 3.12 12.23
N ASN A 82 9.37 3.09 11.11
CA ASN A 82 9.33 4.16 10.11
C ASN A 82 8.11 4.10 9.18
N CYS A 83 7.51 2.92 8.96
CA CYS A 83 6.41 2.73 8.00
C CYS A 83 5.12 2.21 8.63
N TYR A 84 5.16 1.62 9.84
CA TYR A 84 4.00 0.98 10.45
C TYR A 84 2.78 1.89 10.58
N ALA A 85 2.95 3.10 11.12
CA ALA A 85 1.83 4.01 11.33
C ALA A 85 1.14 4.36 10.00
N HIS A 86 1.92 4.63 8.97
CA HIS A 86 1.39 4.95 7.65
C HIS A 86 0.68 3.74 7.01
N LEU A 87 1.35 2.59 6.95
CA LEU A 87 0.76 1.35 6.39
C LEU A 87 -0.50 0.91 7.14
N LYS A 88 -0.54 1.07 8.47
CA LYS A 88 -1.72 0.75 9.28
C LYS A 88 -2.89 1.68 8.96
N GLN A 89 -2.65 2.97 8.80
CA GLN A 89 -3.67 3.92 8.36
C GLN A 89 -4.16 3.62 6.94
N THR A 90 -3.24 3.28 6.02
CA THR A 90 -3.57 2.86 4.65
C THR A 90 -4.48 1.64 4.66
N TRP A 91 -4.15 0.61 5.43
CA TRP A 91 -5.02 -0.56 5.62
C TRP A 91 -6.36 -0.20 6.27
N ASP A 92 -6.38 0.66 7.29
CA ASP A 92 -7.63 1.09 7.92
C ASP A 92 -8.56 1.80 6.93
N ARG A 93 -8.03 2.59 6.00
CA ARG A 93 -8.79 3.22 4.90
C ARG A 93 -9.37 2.17 3.96
N ILE A 94 -8.54 1.22 3.50
CA ILE A 94 -8.96 0.11 2.64
C ILE A 94 -10.08 -0.70 3.33
N ILE A 95 -9.84 -1.14 4.56
CA ILE A 95 -10.80 -1.94 5.33
C ILE A 95 -12.11 -1.18 5.54
N SER A 96 -12.04 0.09 5.91
CA SER A 96 -13.24 0.91 6.13
C SER A 96 -14.06 1.06 4.85
N TYR A 97 -13.40 1.27 3.70
CA TYR A 97 -14.05 1.33 2.40
C TYR A 97 -14.76 0.01 2.07
N PHE A 98 -14.03 -1.12 2.06
CA PHE A 98 -14.60 -2.41 1.67
C PHE A 98 -15.67 -2.91 2.64
N LYS A 99 -15.57 -2.58 3.92
CA LYS A 99 -16.59 -2.94 4.92
C LYS A 99 -17.95 -2.30 4.63
N VAL A 100 -17.97 -1.08 4.10
CA VAL A 100 -19.20 -0.35 3.78
C VAL A 100 -19.69 -0.67 2.36
N ASN A 101 -18.77 -0.64 1.39
CA ASN A 101 -19.11 -0.63 -0.02
C ASN A 101 -19.13 -2.01 -0.68
N CYS A 102 -18.31 -2.95 -0.19
CA CYS A 102 -18.07 -4.24 -0.84
C CYS A 102 -17.82 -5.36 0.21
N PRO A 103 -18.83 -5.73 1.02
CA PRO A 103 -18.63 -6.61 2.18
C PRO A 103 -18.14 -8.01 1.85
N THR A 104 -18.36 -8.47 0.61
CA THR A 104 -17.85 -9.76 0.13
C THR A 104 -16.33 -9.77 0.07
N ILE A 105 -15.73 -8.70 -0.47
CA ILE A 105 -14.27 -8.52 -0.53
C ILE A 105 -13.72 -8.32 0.89
N TYR A 106 -14.40 -7.54 1.73
CA TYR A 106 -13.98 -7.36 3.13
C TYR A 106 -13.80 -8.69 3.88
N LYS A 107 -14.72 -9.65 3.68
CA LYS A 107 -14.65 -10.99 4.30
C LYS A 107 -13.52 -11.88 3.76
N SER A 108 -12.97 -11.57 2.58
CA SER A 108 -11.88 -12.34 2.00
C SER A 108 -10.51 -11.88 2.49
N ILE A 109 -10.39 -10.66 3.03
CA ILE A 109 -9.14 -10.13 3.58
C ILE A 109 -8.73 -10.93 4.82
N LYS A 110 -7.46 -11.35 4.86
CA LYS A 110 -6.92 -12.18 5.93
C LYS A 110 -6.29 -11.33 7.03
N ASP A 111 -6.27 -11.88 8.24
CA ASP A 111 -5.48 -11.32 9.34
C ASP A 111 -3.98 -11.41 9.03
N GLY A 112 -3.16 -10.60 9.70
CA GLY A 112 -1.73 -10.55 9.49
C GLY A 112 -0.98 -11.82 9.88
N VAL A 113 0.19 -12.02 9.25
CA VAL A 113 1.10 -13.15 9.54
C VAL A 113 2.05 -12.85 10.71
N THR A 114 2.67 -13.90 11.25
CA THR A 114 3.72 -13.77 12.27
C THR A 114 5.09 -13.42 11.68
N GLU A 115 6.02 -12.95 12.51
CA GLU A 115 7.42 -12.76 12.10
C GLU A 115 8.07 -14.06 11.66
N GLU A 116 7.73 -15.16 12.34
CA GLU A 116 8.22 -16.50 12.03
C GLU A 116 7.81 -16.95 10.62
N ASP A 117 6.56 -16.68 10.22
CA ASP A 117 6.06 -16.99 8.88
C ASP A 117 6.81 -16.18 7.80
N LEU A 118 7.04 -14.88 8.04
CA LEU A 118 7.83 -14.03 7.15
C LEU A 118 9.28 -14.51 7.03
N ASN A 119 9.89 -14.92 8.13
CA ASN A 119 11.24 -15.45 8.15
C ASN A 119 11.34 -16.79 7.40
N GLU A 120 10.31 -17.64 7.44
CA GLU A 120 10.24 -18.85 6.61
C GLU A 120 10.08 -18.50 5.13
N ALA A 121 9.24 -17.53 4.79
CA ALA A 121 9.10 -17.07 3.41
C ALA A 121 10.44 -16.56 2.85
N GLU A 122 11.18 -15.75 3.61
CA GLU A 122 12.50 -15.23 3.21
C GLU A 122 13.55 -16.32 2.98
N ARG A 123 13.47 -17.44 3.71
CA ARG A 123 14.36 -18.59 3.44
C ARG A 123 14.18 -19.15 2.03
N LYS A 124 13.00 -18.98 1.43
CA LYS A 124 12.69 -19.43 0.07
C LYS A 124 12.97 -18.37 -0.99
N VAL A 125 12.61 -17.12 -0.72
CA VAL A 125 12.55 -16.06 -1.76
C VAL A 125 13.64 -15.00 -1.66
N GLY A 126 14.47 -15.06 -0.62
CA GLY A 126 15.41 -13.98 -0.29
C GLY A 126 14.76 -12.91 0.58
N LYS A 127 15.53 -11.84 0.85
CA LYS A 127 15.14 -10.81 1.83
C LYS A 127 13.97 -9.95 1.33
N LEU A 128 12.86 -9.97 2.05
CA LEU A 128 11.67 -9.20 1.71
C LEU A 128 11.84 -7.71 2.08
N PRO A 129 11.24 -6.79 1.31
CA PRO A 129 11.22 -5.37 1.66
C PRO A 129 10.57 -5.11 3.03
N PRO A 130 11.11 -4.19 3.86
CA PRO A 130 10.59 -3.93 5.21
C PRO A 130 9.13 -3.45 5.24
N ASP A 131 8.72 -2.65 4.27
CA ASP A 131 7.35 -2.17 4.08
C ASP A 131 6.39 -3.31 3.68
N PHE A 132 6.82 -4.20 2.79
CA PHE A 132 6.07 -5.43 2.49
C PHE A 132 5.86 -6.26 3.76
N ARG A 133 6.93 -6.54 4.51
CA ARG A 133 6.86 -7.29 5.78
C ARG A 133 5.90 -6.65 6.76
N CYS A 134 6.04 -5.33 6.95
CA CYS A 134 5.17 -4.56 7.83
C CYS A 134 3.69 -4.67 7.42
N SER A 135 3.41 -4.55 6.11
CA SER A 135 2.05 -4.68 5.60
C SER A 135 1.47 -6.07 5.83
N TYR A 136 2.23 -7.13 5.54
CA TYR A 136 1.76 -8.51 5.71
C TYR A 136 1.57 -8.89 7.18
N ARG A 137 2.29 -8.25 8.11
CA ARG A 137 2.00 -8.34 9.55
C ARG A 137 0.68 -7.69 9.96
N ILE A 138 0.16 -6.78 9.15
CA ILE A 138 -1.16 -6.16 9.38
C ILE A 138 -2.24 -7.03 8.71
N HIS A 139 -2.07 -7.40 7.44
CA HIS A 139 -3.00 -8.24 6.67
C HIS A 139 -2.28 -9.15 5.66
N ASP A 140 -2.56 -10.46 5.71
CA ASP A 140 -1.99 -11.48 4.80
C ASP A 140 -2.72 -11.57 3.45
N GLY A 141 -2.85 -10.44 2.75
CA GLY A 141 -3.57 -10.38 1.49
C GLY A 141 -5.04 -10.79 1.62
N GLN A 142 -5.52 -11.60 0.67
CA GLN A 142 -6.89 -12.12 0.67
C GLN A 142 -6.96 -13.60 0.28
N ASN A 143 -8.08 -14.23 0.61
CA ASN A 143 -8.49 -15.50 0.02
C ASN A 143 -8.62 -15.34 -1.50
N LEU A 144 -8.08 -16.30 -2.24
CA LEU A 144 -8.05 -16.29 -3.70
C LEU A 144 -9.47 -16.54 -4.27
N THR A 145 -10.24 -15.46 -4.34
CA THR A 145 -11.67 -15.43 -4.68
C THR A 145 -11.94 -14.20 -5.54
N SER A 146 -12.91 -14.27 -6.44
CA SER A 146 -13.38 -13.12 -7.21
C SER A 146 -14.71 -12.63 -6.61
N PRO A 147 -14.88 -11.32 -6.37
CA PRO A 147 -14.01 -10.21 -6.78
C PRO A 147 -12.79 -9.96 -5.88
N GLY A 148 -11.75 -9.37 -6.45
CA GLY A 148 -10.47 -9.11 -5.80
C GLY A 148 -10.33 -7.70 -5.20
N LEU A 149 -9.51 -7.61 -4.16
CA LEU A 149 -9.16 -6.43 -3.35
C LEU A 149 -8.51 -5.31 -4.17
N MET A 150 -7.75 -5.68 -5.20
CA MET A 150 -7.09 -4.72 -6.08
C MET A 150 -8.04 -4.16 -7.13
N GLY A 151 -9.33 -4.52 -7.08
CA GLY A 151 -10.39 -4.00 -7.93
C GLY A 151 -10.56 -4.78 -9.21
N SER A 152 -11.59 -4.39 -9.95
CA SER A 152 -12.05 -5.05 -11.15
C SER A 152 -12.06 -4.13 -12.35
N MET A 153 -12.14 -4.69 -13.56
CA MET A 153 -12.47 -3.94 -14.76
C MET A 153 -13.28 -4.82 -15.70
N SER A 154 -14.15 -4.21 -16.50
CA SER A 154 -14.84 -4.93 -17.57
C SER A 154 -15.01 -4.03 -18.78
N ILE A 155 -14.55 -4.52 -19.92
CA ILE A 155 -14.79 -3.95 -21.24
C ILE A 155 -15.39 -5.05 -22.13
N PRO A 156 -15.97 -4.72 -23.30
CA PRO A 156 -16.50 -5.75 -24.20
C PRO A 156 -15.46 -6.85 -24.50
N GLY A 157 -15.78 -8.08 -24.11
CA GLY A 157 -14.91 -9.25 -24.32
C GLY A 157 -13.77 -9.44 -23.32
N HIS A 158 -13.65 -8.60 -22.28
CA HIS A 158 -12.58 -8.72 -21.29
C HIS A 158 -13.04 -8.34 -19.88
N TYR A 159 -12.71 -9.20 -18.91
CA TYR A 159 -12.99 -8.98 -17.49
C TYR A 159 -11.76 -9.33 -16.66
N ARG A 160 -11.44 -8.45 -15.71
CA ARG A 160 -10.31 -8.61 -14.80
C ARG A 160 -10.77 -8.30 -13.38
N SER A 161 -10.26 -9.06 -12.41
CA SER A 161 -10.48 -8.82 -10.99
C SER A 161 -9.28 -9.35 -10.22
N GLU A 162 -8.45 -8.44 -9.72
CA GLU A 162 -7.13 -8.78 -9.16
C GLU A 162 -7.17 -9.00 -7.65
N CYS A 163 -6.67 -10.15 -7.23
CA CYS A 163 -6.56 -10.53 -5.83
C CYS A 163 -5.15 -10.22 -5.30
N LEU A 164 -5.05 -9.63 -4.11
CA LEU A 164 -3.76 -9.54 -3.39
C LEU A 164 -3.41 -10.91 -2.79
N LEU A 165 -2.28 -11.48 -3.15
CA LEU A 165 -1.94 -12.85 -2.77
C LEU A 165 -1.53 -12.98 -1.30
N GLU A 166 -1.87 -14.11 -0.67
CA GLU A 166 -1.38 -14.49 0.65
C GLU A 166 0.10 -14.93 0.61
N LEU A 167 0.84 -14.75 1.72
CA LEU A 167 2.27 -15.00 1.83
C LEU A 167 2.68 -16.41 1.41
N ASN A 168 1.88 -17.43 1.74
CA ASN A 168 2.17 -18.80 1.34
C ASN A 168 2.14 -18.96 -0.19
N THR A 169 1.15 -18.37 -0.86
CA THR A 169 1.08 -18.39 -2.33
C THR A 169 2.23 -17.60 -2.96
N ILE A 170 2.56 -16.44 -2.39
CA ILE A 170 3.68 -15.59 -2.83
C ILE A 170 5.01 -16.35 -2.74
N SER A 171 5.30 -16.96 -1.59
CA SER A 171 6.57 -17.64 -1.36
C SER A 171 6.77 -18.89 -2.23
N ASN A 172 5.69 -19.60 -2.56
CA ASN A 172 5.75 -20.74 -3.48
C ASN A 172 5.75 -20.31 -4.95
N GLY A 173 5.40 -19.06 -5.24
CA GLY A 173 5.37 -18.49 -6.59
C GLY A 173 6.68 -17.81 -7.02
N TYR A 174 7.73 -17.85 -6.17
CA TYR A 174 9.03 -17.26 -6.47
C TYR A 174 9.57 -17.73 -7.82
N ARG A 175 10.06 -16.78 -8.61
CA ARG A 175 10.46 -17.01 -9.99
C ARG A 175 11.98 -17.16 -10.11
N GLU A 176 12.38 -18.26 -10.73
CA GLU A 176 13.76 -18.54 -11.16
C GLU A 176 13.90 -18.54 -12.70
N GLN A 177 12.82 -18.22 -13.40
CA GLN A 177 12.81 -18.16 -14.87
C GLN A 177 13.36 -16.81 -15.34
N GLU A 178 14.19 -16.85 -16.39
CA GLU A 178 14.76 -15.68 -17.07
C GLU A 178 13.68 -14.62 -17.38
N GLY A 179 13.91 -13.39 -16.94
CA GLY A 179 13.02 -12.24 -17.07
C GLY A 179 12.17 -11.93 -15.83
N LEU A 180 12.04 -12.87 -14.89
CA LEU A 180 11.41 -12.67 -13.57
C LEU A 180 12.26 -13.22 -12.40
N VAL A 181 13.52 -13.59 -12.62
CA VAL A 181 14.44 -14.09 -11.59
C VAL A 181 14.48 -13.13 -10.41
N GLY A 182 14.24 -13.66 -9.21
CA GLY A 182 14.26 -12.85 -8.01
C GLY A 182 12.98 -12.06 -7.74
N CYS A 183 11.90 -12.35 -8.48
CA CYS A 183 10.60 -11.73 -8.29
C CYS A 183 9.60 -12.70 -7.65
N ILE A 184 8.69 -12.16 -6.85
CA ILE A 184 7.55 -12.89 -6.29
C ILE A 184 6.24 -12.35 -6.90
N PRO A 185 5.25 -13.20 -7.17
CA PRO A 185 3.94 -12.72 -7.59
C PRO A 185 3.29 -12.00 -6.42
N LEU A 186 2.65 -10.87 -6.68
CA LEU A 186 2.00 -10.04 -5.68
C LEU A 186 0.48 -10.05 -5.82
N THR A 187 -0.01 -9.97 -7.06
CA THR A 187 -1.45 -10.06 -7.37
C THR A 187 -1.73 -11.17 -8.35
N LEU A 188 -2.99 -11.64 -8.40
CA LEU A 188 -3.44 -12.57 -9.43
C LEU A 188 -4.87 -12.28 -9.84
N CYS A 189 -5.11 -12.15 -11.14
CA CYS A 189 -6.45 -12.22 -11.73
C CYS A 189 -6.78 -13.67 -12.10
N LEU A 190 -7.80 -14.25 -11.45
CA LEU A 190 -8.24 -15.62 -11.73
C LEU A 190 -8.82 -15.81 -13.13
N HIS A 191 -9.33 -14.74 -13.75
CA HIS A 191 -10.01 -14.80 -15.05
C HIS A 191 -9.03 -14.73 -16.23
N SER A 192 -7.98 -13.91 -16.11
CA SER A 192 -7.00 -13.68 -17.18
C SER A 192 -5.63 -14.31 -16.92
N GLY A 193 -5.33 -14.72 -15.68
CA GLY A 193 -3.98 -15.16 -15.26
C GLY A 193 -2.98 -14.01 -15.04
N THR A 194 -3.39 -12.77 -15.27
CA THR A 194 -2.56 -11.58 -15.09
C THR A 194 -2.04 -11.48 -13.67
N THR A 195 -0.75 -11.18 -13.53
CA THR A 195 -0.06 -11.13 -12.24
C THR A 195 0.85 -9.90 -12.20
N GLN A 196 0.77 -9.10 -11.14
CA GLN A 196 1.83 -8.14 -10.80
C GLN A 196 2.94 -8.83 -10.03
N TYR A 197 4.19 -8.47 -10.27
CA TYR A 197 5.35 -8.99 -9.55
C TYR A 197 5.99 -7.92 -8.70
N LEU A 198 6.54 -8.34 -7.56
CA LEU A 198 7.43 -7.55 -6.72
C LEU A 198 8.86 -8.07 -6.88
N ALA A 199 9.79 -7.19 -7.24
CA ALA A 199 11.21 -7.51 -7.27
C ALA A 199 11.76 -7.63 -5.84
N VAL A 200 12.25 -8.81 -5.47
CA VAL A 200 12.89 -9.06 -4.17
C VAL A 200 14.39 -8.85 -4.26
N THR A 201 14.99 -9.26 -5.38
CA THR A 201 16.41 -9.02 -5.70
C THR A 201 16.54 -8.16 -6.96
N ASP A 202 17.76 -7.74 -7.26
CA ASP A 202 18.13 -7.01 -8.48
C ASP A 202 18.58 -7.93 -9.62
N SER A 203 18.32 -9.24 -9.50
CA SER A 203 18.88 -10.27 -10.39
C SER A 203 18.49 -10.08 -11.86
N ASP A 204 17.28 -9.59 -12.12
CA ASP A 204 16.78 -9.30 -13.47
C ASP A 204 16.71 -7.78 -13.78
N GLY A 205 17.54 -6.99 -13.09
CA GLY A 205 17.72 -5.56 -13.40
C GLY A 205 16.66 -4.63 -12.81
N TYR A 206 15.63 -5.16 -12.15
CA TYR A 206 14.67 -4.38 -11.38
C TYR A 206 15.25 -3.95 -10.05
N LYS A 207 15.02 -2.70 -9.65
CA LYS A 207 15.37 -2.27 -8.29
C LYS A 207 14.52 -3.07 -7.28
N PRO A 208 15.10 -3.64 -6.21
CA PRO A 208 14.33 -4.30 -5.17
C PRO A 208 13.22 -3.38 -4.64
N ASN A 209 12.06 -3.98 -4.33
CA ASN A 209 10.81 -3.33 -3.96
C ASN A 209 10.01 -2.68 -5.11
N THR A 210 10.45 -2.82 -6.36
CA THR A 210 9.67 -2.36 -7.52
C THR A 210 8.53 -3.32 -7.82
N ILE A 211 7.33 -2.79 -8.05
CA ILE A 211 6.15 -3.55 -8.45
C ILE A 211 5.82 -3.24 -9.90
N PHE A 212 5.54 -4.28 -10.69
CA PHE A 212 5.31 -4.15 -12.11
C PHE A 212 4.42 -5.25 -12.70
N TYR A 213 3.84 -4.96 -13.86
CA TYR A 213 3.29 -5.98 -14.76
C TYR A 213 4.32 -6.37 -15.81
N PRO A 214 4.58 -7.67 -16.02
CA PRO A 214 5.42 -8.10 -17.12
C PRO A 214 4.69 -7.85 -18.45
N SER A 215 5.44 -7.36 -19.43
CA SER A 215 5.03 -7.20 -20.82
C SER A 215 5.82 -8.21 -21.63
N GLU A 216 5.12 -9.15 -22.28
CA GLU A 216 5.76 -10.01 -23.27
C GLU A 216 6.25 -9.13 -24.44
N GLY A 217 7.55 -9.17 -24.73
CA GLY A 217 8.15 -8.50 -25.88
C GLY A 217 7.85 -9.26 -27.18
N ASP A 218 8.09 -8.63 -28.33
CA ASP A 218 7.97 -9.31 -29.63
C ASP A 218 8.96 -10.50 -29.70
N PRO A 219 8.47 -11.76 -29.85
CA PRO A 219 9.32 -12.94 -29.94
C PRO A 219 10.29 -12.90 -31.14
N ALA A 220 10.09 -12.00 -32.11
CA ALA A 220 10.92 -11.86 -33.29
C ALA A 220 12.37 -11.39 -33.02
N ASN A 221 12.64 -10.73 -31.89
CA ASN A 221 13.96 -10.11 -31.63
C ASN A 221 14.94 -10.96 -30.82
N GLY A 222 14.56 -12.17 -30.38
CA GLY A 222 15.45 -13.07 -29.61
C GLY A 222 15.97 -12.49 -28.28
N SER A 223 15.52 -11.30 -27.90
CA SER A 223 15.79 -10.65 -26.62
C SER A 223 14.95 -11.32 -25.55
N ARG A 224 15.61 -11.88 -24.54
CA ARG A 224 14.97 -12.59 -23.42
C ARG A 224 14.62 -11.68 -22.24
N PHE A 225 14.83 -10.38 -22.39
CA PHE A 225 14.41 -9.40 -21.39
C PHE A 225 12.90 -9.23 -21.45
N ILE A 226 12.23 -9.47 -20.33
CA ILE A 226 10.81 -9.15 -20.15
C ILE A 226 10.73 -7.65 -19.90
N ASP A 227 10.08 -6.93 -20.82
CA ASP A 227 9.71 -5.54 -20.60
C ASP A 227 8.69 -5.45 -19.46
N ALA A 228 8.56 -4.30 -18.80
CA ALA A 228 7.64 -4.19 -17.67
C ALA A 228 6.98 -2.81 -17.52
N PHE A 229 5.70 -2.82 -17.16
CA PHE A 229 4.97 -1.63 -16.75
C PHE A 229 5.09 -1.47 -15.24
N ILE A 230 5.90 -0.52 -14.80
CA ILE A 230 6.09 -0.22 -13.38
C ILE A 230 4.80 0.39 -12.83
N SER A 231 4.23 -0.26 -11.81
CA SER A 231 3.04 0.18 -11.10
C SER A 231 3.36 0.79 -9.73
N GLY A 232 4.54 0.53 -9.16
CA GLY A 232 4.99 1.13 -7.91
C GLY A 232 6.50 1.02 -7.69
N SER A 233 7.08 2.04 -7.05
CA SER A 233 8.50 2.09 -6.66
C SER A 233 8.80 1.42 -5.32
N SER A 234 7.77 1.22 -4.50
CA SER A 234 7.80 0.54 -3.23
C SER A 234 6.43 -0.09 -2.96
N PHE A 235 6.38 -1.08 -2.08
CA PHE A 235 5.12 -1.67 -1.65
C PHE A 235 4.24 -0.64 -0.93
N GLU A 236 4.85 0.21 -0.10
CA GLU A 236 4.15 1.28 0.60
C GLU A 236 3.49 2.29 -0.34
N ASP A 237 4.22 2.78 -1.36
CA ASP A 237 3.69 3.74 -2.34
C ASP A 237 2.53 3.13 -3.12
N TRP A 238 2.71 1.89 -3.59
CA TRP A 238 1.73 1.16 -4.40
C TRP A 238 0.42 0.93 -3.65
N LEU A 239 0.48 0.45 -2.40
CA LEU A 239 -0.72 0.21 -1.61
C LEU A 239 -1.41 1.53 -1.21
N SER A 240 -0.62 2.57 -0.93
CA SER A 240 -1.13 3.88 -0.54
C SER A 240 -1.82 4.61 -1.70
N ALA A 241 -1.32 4.43 -2.93
CA ALA A 241 -2.00 4.90 -4.13
C ALA A 241 -3.37 4.22 -4.29
N HIS A 242 -3.44 2.89 -4.15
CA HIS A 242 -4.71 2.14 -4.20
C HIS A 242 -5.71 2.63 -3.14
N ALA A 243 -5.28 2.78 -1.89
CA ALA A 243 -6.13 3.28 -0.82
C ALA A 243 -6.66 4.70 -1.10
N SER A 244 -5.84 5.55 -1.72
CA SER A 244 -6.22 6.92 -2.07
C SER A 244 -7.26 6.96 -3.19
N HIS A 245 -7.13 6.13 -4.21
CA HIS A 245 -8.15 6.01 -5.25
C HIS A 245 -9.50 5.50 -4.72
N LEU A 246 -9.48 4.56 -3.76
CA LEU A 246 -10.70 4.09 -3.10
C LEU A 246 -11.39 5.19 -2.28
N GLU A 247 -10.62 5.95 -1.50
CA GLU A 247 -11.17 7.00 -0.62
C GLU A 247 -11.70 8.21 -1.40
N ASN A 248 -11.06 8.57 -2.51
CA ASN A 248 -11.50 9.68 -3.37
C ASN A 248 -12.76 9.34 -4.19
N GLU A 249 -13.36 8.16 -4.00
CA GLU A 249 -14.50 7.65 -4.78
C GLU A 249 -14.24 7.67 -6.30
N GLU A 250 -12.98 7.54 -6.71
CA GLU A 250 -12.60 7.57 -8.14
C GLU A 250 -13.09 6.31 -8.88
N PHE A 251 -13.43 5.26 -8.14
CA PHE A 251 -13.88 3.99 -8.70
C PHE A 251 -15.39 3.81 -8.59
N PRO A 252 -16.12 3.68 -9.72
CA PRO A 252 -17.52 3.29 -9.68
C PRO A 252 -17.68 1.89 -9.07
N ILE A 253 -18.63 1.76 -8.13
CA ILE A 253 -18.99 0.47 -7.55
C ILE A 253 -20.13 -0.14 -8.36
N LEU A 254 -19.90 -1.32 -8.93
CA LEU A 254 -20.91 -2.10 -9.63
C LEU A 254 -20.86 -3.54 -9.11
N GLN A 255 -22.02 -4.15 -8.86
CA GLN A 255 -22.11 -5.56 -8.41
C GLN A 255 -21.22 -5.87 -7.18
N ASP A 256 -21.20 -4.99 -6.17
CA ASP A 256 -20.43 -5.20 -4.92
C ASP A 256 -18.90 -5.22 -5.11
N GLN A 257 -18.38 -4.56 -6.14
CA GLN A 257 -16.94 -4.44 -6.40
C GLN A 257 -16.56 -3.09 -7.03
N PRO A 258 -15.37 -2.54 -6.71
CA PRO A 258 -14.89 -1.32 -7.33
C PRO A 258 -14.33 -1.60 -8.73
N TYR A 259 -14.71 -0.77 -9.70
CA TYR A 259 -14.18 -0.84 -11.06
C TYR A 259 -13.11 0.25 -11.28
N LEU A 260 -11.92 -0.15 -11.73
CA LEU A 260 -10.72 0.68 -11.89
C LEU A 260 -10.77 1.57 -13.15
N PHE A 261 -11.84 2.34 -13.29
CA PHE A 261 -12.00 3.35 -14.34
C PHE A 261 -11.65 4.72 -13.77
N LEU A 262 -10.53 5.29 -14.21
CA LEU A 262 -10.09 6.61 -13.80
C LEU A 262 -10.81 7.66 -14.64
N HIS A 263 -11.65 8.44 -13.98
CA HIS A 263 -12.36 9.57 -14.58
C HIS A 263 -11.49 10.82 -14.57
N ASP A 264 -11.36 11.45 -15.73
CA ASP A 264 -10.76 12.79 -15.80
C ASP A 264 -11.86 13.83 -15.72
N SER A 265 -11.90 14.57 -14.61
CA SER A 265 -12.85 15.67 -14.40
C SER A 265 -12.74 16.79 -15.45
N ALA A 266 -11.59 16.94 -16.11
CA ALA A 266 -11.40 17.88 -17.21
C ALA A 266 -11.98 17.36 -18.54
N ALA A 267 -12.33 16.07 -18.62
CA ALA A 267 -12.91 15.40 -19.78
C ALA A 267 -14.40 15.07 -19.57
N GLU A 268 -15.13 16.02 -18.95
CA GLU A 268 -16.57 15.98 -18.79
C GLU A 268 -17.22 17.13 -19.57
N GLU A 269 -18.13 16.79 -20.48
CA GLU A 269 -18.91 17.76 -21.25
C GLU A 269 -20.40 17.56 -20.98
N THR A 270 -21.07 18.64 -20.57
CA THR A 270 -22.49 18.61 -20.23
C THR A 270 -23.28 19.48 -21.19
N THR A 271 -24.16 18.84 -21.95
CA THR A 271 -25.23 19.52 -22.69
C THR A 271 -26.46 19.73 -21.79
N ASN A 272 -27.49 20.41 -22.28
CA ASN A 272 -28.72 20.67 -21.51
C ASN A 272 -29.42 19.41 -20.96
N LEU A 273 -29.19 18.24 -21.58
CA LEU A 273 -29.88 16.98 -21.28
C LEU A 273 -28.95 15.83 -20.91
N ILE A 274 -27.68 15.88 -21.34
CA ILE A 274 -26.74 14.76 -21.28
C ILE A 274 -25.39 15.26 -20.80
N THR A 275 -24.85 14.59 -19.78
CA THR A 275 -23.44 14.66 -19.38
C THR A 275 -22.71 13.48 -19.98
N VAL A 276 -21.58 13.74 -20.65
CA VAL A 276 -20.66 12.74 -21.17
C VAL A 276 -19.34 12.92 -20.43
N SER A 277 -18.88 11.88 -19.72
CA SER A 277 -17.53 11.84 -19.17
C SER A 277 -16.72 10.68 -19.74
N VAL A 278 -15.41 10.89 -19.81
CA VAL A 278 -14.44 9.89 -20.26
C VAL A 278 -13.80 9.25 -19.04
N ALA A 279 -13.75 7.93 -19.04
CA ALA A 279 -12.88 7.18 -18.14
C ALA A 279 -11.84 6.37 -18.92
N THR A 280 -10.68 6.19 -18.29
CA THR A 280 -9.58 5.39 -18.82
C THR A 280 -9.21 4.29 -17.85
N CYS A 281 -8.69 3.19 -18.38
CA CYS A 281 -8.18 2.10 -17.58
C CYS A 281 -7.01 1.42 -18.28
N PHE A 282 -6.06 0.93 -17.48
CA PHE A 282 -4.85 0.28 -17.97
C PHE A 282 -5.04 -1.25 -18.09
N LEU A 283 -4.69 -1.79 -19.26
CA LEU A 283 -4.78 -3.20 -19.62
C LEU A 283 -3.38 -3.76 -19.93
N PRO A 284 -2.66 -4.31 -18.94
CA PRO A 284 -1.34 -4.89 -19.13
C PRO A 284 -1.34 -6.09 -20.08
N GLU A 285 -2.45 -6.83 -20.18
CA GLU A 285 -2.55 -8.07 -20.97
C GLU A 285 -2.44 -7.83 -22.49
N ILE A 286 -2.83 -6.64 -22.93
CA ILE A 286 -2.87 -6.27 -24.35
C ILE A 286 -1.93 -5.10 -24.65
N SER A 287 -1.28 -4.54 -23.62
CA SER A 287 -0.31 -3.48 -23.80
C SER A 287 1.09 -4.07 -24.03
N THR A 288 1.85 -3.50 -24.95
CA THR A 288 3.25 -3.89 -25.22
C THR A 288 4.16 -2.67 -25.15
N ILE A 289 5.39 -2.85 -24.66
CA ILE A 289 6.40 -1.78 -24.62
C ILE A 289 7.22 -1.74 -25.92
N CYS A 290 7.56 -2.91 -26.47
CA CYS A 290 8.37 -3.04 -27.70
C CYS A 290 7.73 -4.00 -28.72
N PRO A 291 7.15 -3.49 -29.83
CA PRO A 291 6.89 -2.08 -30.12
C PRO A 291 5.84 -1.49 -29.17
N PRO A 292 5.87 -0.17 -28.91
CA PRO A 292 4.94 0.45 -27.97
C PRO A 292 3.52 0.38 -28.51
N LYS A 293 2.70 -0.47 -27.89
CA LYS A 293 1.25 -0.47 -28.01
C LYS A 293 0.70 -0.29 -26.62
N PHE A 294 0.62 0.96 -26.18
CA PHE A 294 -0.19 1.27 -25.01
C PHE A 294 -1.64 1.22 -25.49
N LEU A 295 -2.40 0.24 -25.02
CA LEU A 295 -3.85 0.24 -25.15
C LEU A 295 -4.43 0.74 -23.82
N PRO A 296 -4.42 2.07 -23.55
CA PRO A 296 -5.42 2.59 -22.64
C PRO A 296 -6.76 2.30 -23.30
N CYS A 297 -7.69 1.67 -22.58
CA CYS A 297 -9.05 1.63 -23.07
C CYS A 297 -9.57 3.07 -23.09
N LEU A 298 -9.55 3.66 -24.29
CA LEU A 298 -10.09 4.97 -24.57
C LEU A 298 -11.61 4.85 -24.57
N SER A 299 -12.21 5.54 -23.60
CA SER A 299 -13.61 5.95 -23.59
C SER A 299 -14.61 4.90 -23.13
N TYR A 300 -14.69 4.69 -21.81
CA TYR A 300 -16.00 4.42 -21.22
C TYR A 300 -16.79 5.74 -21.21
N TYR A 301 -17.88 5.81 -21.97
CA TYR A 301 -18.77 6.98 -21.95
C TYR A 301 -19.80 6.80 -20.83
N HIS A 302 -19.66 7.54 -19.75
CA HIS A 302 -20.74 7.62 -18.77
C HIS A 302 -21.75 8.67 -19.25
N VAL A 303 -22.90 8.20 -19.75
CA VAL A 303 -24.00 9.07 -20.23
C VAL A 303 -25.02 9.24 -19.10
N ASN A 304 -24.99 10.38 -18.42
CA ASN A 304 -25.97 10.69 -17.38
C ASN A 304 -27.09 11.58 -17.97
N VAL A 305 -28.32 11.06 -18.01
CA VAL A 305 -29.49 11.78 -18.52
C VAL A 305 -30.28 12.36 -17.35
N LYS A 306 -30.50 13.68 -17.34
CA LYS A 306 -31.32 14.34 -16.30
C LYS A 306 -32.69 13.68 -16.18
N GLY A 307 -32.98 13.13 -14.99
CA GLY A 307 -34.25 12.45 -14.68
C GLY A 307 -34.21 10.91 -14.72
N CYS A 308 -33.06 10.31 -15.06
CA CYS A 308 -32.85 8.86 -14.99
C CYS A 308 -32.13 8.50 -13.68
N PRO A 309 -32.56 7.48 -12.91
CA PRO A 309 -31.85 7.05 -11.71
C PRO A 309 -30.43 6.58 -12.06
N LYS A 310 -29.46 6.89 -11.17
CA LYS A 310 -27.99 6.81 -11.34
C LYS A 310 -27.37 5.51 -11.89
N ASN A 311 -28.12 4.47 -12.24
CA ASN A 311 -27.60 3.10 -12.45
C ASN A 311 -28.02 2.46 -13.78
N ARG A 312 -28.07 3.18 -14.90
CA ARG A 312 -28.12 2.54 -16.24
C ARG A 312 -26.89 2.89 -17.05
N CYS A 313 -25.80 2.21 -16.73
CA CYS A 313 -24.66 2.05 -17.62
C CYS A 313 -25.13 1.35 -18.91
N LEU A 314 -25.18 2.06 -20.03
CA LEU A 314 -25.32 1.47 -21.35
C LEU A 314 -23.91 1.28 -21.92
N SER A 315 -23.41 0.05 -21.89
CA SER A 315 -22.29 -0.36 -22.73
C SER A 315 -22.75 -0.35 -24.19
N ALA A 316 -22.08 0.41 -25.05
CA ALA A 316 -22.07 0.18 -26.50
C ALA A 316 -20.81 -0.61 -26.86
#